data_AF-A0A8S0VCP8-F1
#
_entry.id   AF-A0A8S0VCP8-F1
#
_cell.length_a   1.000
_cell.length_b   1.000
_cell.length_c   1.000
_cell.angle_alpha   90.00
_cell.angle_beta   90.00
_cell.angle_gamma   90.00
#
_symmetry.space_group_name_H-M   'P 1'
#
loop_
_entity.id
_entity.type
_entity.pdbx_description
1 polymer ?
#
loop_
_entity_poly.entity_id
_entity_poly.type
_entity_poly.pdbx_seq_one_letter_code
_entity_poly.pdbx_strand_id
1 'polypeptide(L)'
;MESNNVIGKNLEIFEVGPCENAYQMGFMIGQRFSKMIKSRLATDLILQNQLLPFAQTPKSQPLLQSLAITNKKKFPEYWDELLGTADGSGSPFLEIMLLNFRKEILPFVPQTTVDSKNDDDTNDDCSDILLVSDSMAVAAHNEDANVALVGHTYLIKGILSNGISFTAYTYAGELPSCAFGFNSLGMAFTLNSVPPTEEEIVAGAIGRNFVSRDLLEAQSIDDALKRVHSPEVSIGHSYNVIDIRTRRILNIETASRNRYSIREVGTEPFFHANMYLHLHVQQAGA
;
A
#
# COMPACT_ATOMS: atom_id res chain seq x y z
N MET A 1 -14.53 28.63 24.63
CA MET A 1 -13.97 27.92 23.46
C MET A 1 -13.05 26.86 24.03
N GLU A 2 -13.61 25.68 24.30
CA GLU A 2 -12.83 24.54 24.77
C GLU A 2 -12.01 24.01 23.61
N SER A 3 -10.70 24.18 23.70
CA SER A 3 -9.74 23.48 22.88
C SER A 3 -9.87 21.99 23.17
N ASN A 4 -10.55 21.26 22.29
CA ASN A 4 -10.51 19.81 22.27
C ASN A 4 -9.06 19.39 21.98
N ASN A 5 -8.30 19.17 23.05
CA ASN A 5 -7.05 18.45 23.01
C ASN A 5 -7.36 17.02 22.56
N VAL A 6 -7.27 16.79 21.24
CA VAL A 6 -7.12 15.43 20.71
C VAL A 6 -5.74 14.97 21.15
N ILE A 7 -5.64 14.44 22.37
CA ILE A 7 -4.49 13.65 22.79
C ILE A 7 -4.44 12.51 21.79
N GLY A 8 -3.45 12.54 20.89
CA GLY A 8 -3.27 11.55 19.85
C GLY A 8 -3.31 10.17 20.49
N LYS A 9 -4.32 9.38 20.12
CA LYS A 9 -4.44 8.00 20.59
C LYS A 9 -3.21 7.27 20.02
N ASN A 10 -2.38 6.69 20.88
CA ASN A 10 -1.20 5.95 20.44
C ASN A 10 -1.60 4.90 19.38
N LEU A 11 -0.84 4.86 18.29
CA LEU A 11 -1.05 3.87 17.23
C LEU A 11 -0.84 2.47 17.82
N GLU A 12 -1.85 1.61 17.69
CA GLU A 12 -1.78 0.27 18.26
C GLU A 12 -0.81 -0.61 17.46
N ILE A 13 0.10 -1.31 18.16
CA ILE A 13 0.96 -2.34 17.58
C ILE A 13 0.39 -3.70 17.96
N PHE A 14 0.08 -4.54 16.97
CA PHE A 14 -0.31 -5.92 17.17
C PHE A 14 0.78 -6.87 16.66
N GLU A 15 1.30 -7.71 17.55
CA GLU A 15 2.23 -8.78 17.19
C GLU A 15 1.44 -10.05 16.82
N VAL A 16 1.74 -10.62 15.64
CA VAL A 16 1.07 -11.80 15.10
C VAL A 16 2.09 -12.80 14.56
N GLY A 17 1.97 -14.06 14.99
CA GLY A 17 2.81 -15.17 14.54
C GLY A 17 3.77 -15.71 15.61
N PRO A 18 4.61 -16.71 15.27
CA PRO A 18 4.74 -17.31 13.94
C PRO A 18 3.45 -18.04 13.51
N CYS A 19 2.94 -17.70 12.33
CA CYS A 19 1.77 -18.36 11.75
C CYS A 19 2.22 -19.51 10.84
N GLU A 20 1.41 -20.58 10.77
CA GLU A 20 1.66 -21.74 9.91
C GLU A 20 1.55 -21.38 8.42
N ASN A 21 0.65 -20.45 8.09
CA ASN A 21 0.44 -19.93 6.75
C ASN A 21 -0.10 -18.48 6.78
N ALA A 22 -0.11 -17.83 5.62
CA ALA A 22 -0.53 -16.46 5.46
C ALA A 22 -2.03 -16.24 5.75
N TYR A 23 -2.90 -17.21 5.44
CA TYR A 23 -4.32 -17.17 5.82
C TYR A 23 -4.50 -17.02 7.32
N GLN A 24 -3.77 -17.79 8.13
CA GLN A 24 -3.86 -17.71 9.58
C GLN A 24 -3.43 -16.33 10.12
N MET A 25 -2.36 -15.75 9.55
CA MET A 25 -1.93 -14.39 9.89
C MET A 25 -3.05 -13.38 9.59
N GLY A 26 -3.60 -13.44 8.38
CA GLY A 26 -4.73 -12.61 7.98
C GLY A 26 -5.93 -12.79 8.92
N PHE A 27 -6.28 -14.03 9.25
CA PHE A 27 -7.39 -14.34 10.16
C PHE A 27 -7.21 -13.72 11.54
N MET A 28 -6.01 -13.84 12.13
CA MET A 28 -5.70 -13.24 13.43
C MET A 28 -5.75 -11.71 13.40
N ILE A 29 -5.23 -11.09 12.33
CA ILE A 29 -5.31 -9.63 12.12
C ILE A 29 -6.78 -9.21 12.00
N GLY A 30 -7.55 -9.88 11.13
CA GLY A 30 -8.96 -9.64 10.92
C GLY A 30 -9.77 -9.77 12.22
N GLN A 31 -9.50 -10.80 13.03
CA GLN A 31 -10.16 -11.01 14.31
C GLN A 31 -9.83 -9.89 15.30
N ARG A 32 -8.53 -9.55 15.42
CA ARG A 32 -8.05 -8.51 16.35
C ARG A 32 -8.66 -7.15 16.06
N PHE A 33 -8.74 -6.78 14.78
CA PHE A 33 -9.18 -5.47 14.32
C PHE A 33 -10.57 -5.46 13.70
N SER A 34 -11.36 -6.53 13.90
CA SER A 34 -12.70 -6.72 13.32
C SER A 34 -13.61 -5.49 13.43
N LYS A 35 -13.65 -4.85 14.61
CA LYS A 35 -14.43 -3.62 14.82
C LYS A 35 -13.94 -2.44 13.97
N MET A 36 -12.62 -2.25 13.89
CA MET A 36 -12.00 -1.15 13.14
C MET A 36 -12.16 -1.36 11.62
N ILE A 37 -11.97 -2.60 11.15
CA ILE A 37 -12.19 -2.98 9.75
C ILE A 37 -13.65 -2.72 9.36
N LYS A 38 -14.60 -3.26 10.13
CA LYS A 38 -16.04 -3.05 9.87
C LYS A 38 -16.45 -1.58 9.93
N SER A 39 -15.86 -0.82 10.86
CA SER A 39 -16.07 0.63 10.95
C SER A 39 -15.60 1.32 9.67
N ARG A 40 -14.36 1.08 9.22
CA ARG A 40 -13.83 1.64 7.98
C ARG A 40 -14.70 1.27 6.79
N LEU A 41 -15.04 -0.01 6.64
CA LEU A 41 -15.89 -0.49 5.55
C LEU A 41 -17.22 0.25 5.49
N ALA A 42 -17.84 0.52 6.63
CA ALA A 42 -19.10 1.24 6.71
C ALA A 42 -18.99 2.76 6.46
N THR A 43 -17.84 3.38 6.76
CA THR A 43 -17.67 4.84 6.72
C THR A 43 -16.81 5.37 5.57
N ASP A 44 -16.08 4.51 4.86
CA ASP A 44 -15.27 4.90 3.70
C ASP A 44 -16.18 5.25 2.52
N LEU A 45 -16.39 6.56 2.30
CA LEU A 45 -17.29 7.06 1.26
C LEU A 45 -16.83 6.69 -0.14
N ILE A 46 -15.53 6.54 -0.38
CA ILE A 46 -15.03 6.12 -1.69
C ILE A 46 -15.35 4.64 -1.92
N LEU A 47 -15.21 3.79 -0.90
CA LEU A 47 -15.69 2.42 -0.99
C LEU A 47 -17.21 2.37 -1.25
N GLN A 48 -18.00 3.09 -0.45
CA GLN A 48 -19.47 3.02 -0.47
C GLN A 48 -20.10 3.65 -1.72
N ASN A 49 -19.59 4.80 -2.18
CA ASN A 49 -20.22 5.58 -3.24
C ASN A 49 -19.57 5.39 -4.61
N GLN A 50 -18.33 4.89 -4.68
CA GLN A 50 -17.61 4.72 -5.94
C GLN A 50 -17.29 3.25 -6.23
N LEU A 51 -16.49 2.60 -5.36
CA LEU A 51 -15.97 1.25 -5.64
C LEU A 51 -17.07 0.18 -5.63
N LEU A 52 -17.95 0.18 -4.61
CA LEU A 52 -19.04 -0.79 -4.51
C LEU A 52 -20.06 -0.65 -5.64
N PRO A 53 -20.58 0.56 -5.96
CA PRO A 53 -21.45 0.74 -7.11
C PRO A 53 -20.80 0.32 -8.43
N PHE A 54 -19.53 0.66 -8.65
CA PHE A 54 -18.79 0.24 -9.83
C PHE A 54 -18.66 -1.29 -9.92
N ALA A 55 -18.36 -1.97 -8.80
CA ALA A 55 -18.22 -3.42 -8.73
C ALA A 55 -19.50 -4.19 -9.10
N GLN A 56 -20.67 -3.56 -8.96
CA GLN A 56 -21.95 -4.15 -9.38
C GLN A 56 -22.26 -3.97 -10.87
N THR A 57 -21.49 -3.17 -11.60
CA THR A 57 -21.72 -2.95 -13.03
C THR A 57 -21.17 -4.11 -13.88
N PRO A 58 -21.77 -4.44 -15.03
CA PRO A 58 -21.18 -5.40 -15.98
C PRO A 58 -19.80 -4.97 -16.51
N LYS A 59 -19.52 -3.66 -16.55
CA LYS A 59 -18.27 -3.11 -17.07
C LYS A 59 -17.07 -3.37 -16.16
N SER A 60 -17.27 -3.48 -14.85
CA SER A 60 -16.18 -3.73 -13.90
C SER A 60 -15.75 -5.20 -13.85
N GLN A 61 -16.62 -6.12 -14.25
CA GLN A 61 -16.38 -7.57 -14.11
C GLN A 61 -15.06 -8.04 -14.75
N PRO A 62 -14.71 -7.67 -15.99
CA PRO A 62 -13.43 -8.08 -16.57
C PRO A 62 -12.21 -7.55 -15.78
N LEU A 63 -12.28 -6.31 -15.30
CA LEU A 63 -11.21 -5.69 -14.50
C LEU A 63 -11.03 -6.42 -13.17
N LEU A 64 -12.12 -6.59 -12.41
CA LEU A 64 -12.07 -7.25 -11.09
C LEU A 64 -11.62 -8.72 -11.20
N GLN A 65 -12.08 -9.43 -12.23
CA GLN A 65 -11.63 -10.79 -12.51
C GLN A 65 -10.14 -10.83 -12.86
N SER A 66 -9.66 -9.92 -13.70
CA SER A 66 -8.24 -9.85 -14.05
C SER A 66 -7.38 -9.53 -12.83
N LEU A 67 -7.75 -8.53 -12.01
CA LEU A 67 -7.05 -8.21 -10.77
C LEU A 67 -6.97 -9.43 -9.85
N ALA A 68 -8.09 -10.12 -9.64
CA ALA A 68 -8.13 -11.30 -8.79
C ALA A 68 -7.24 -12.44 -9.33
N ILE A 69 -7.37 -12.78 -10.61
CA ILE A 69 -6.62 -13.88 -11.24
C ILE A 69 -5.11 -13.57 -11.23
N THR A 70 -4.71 -12.38 -11.66
CA THR A 70 -3.31 -11.99 -11.79
C THR A 70 -2.61 -11.95 -10.44
N ASN A 71 -3.24 -11.32 -9.43
CA ASN A 71 -2.64 -11.20 -8.10
C ASN A 71 -2.65 -12.54 -7.34
N LYS A 72 -3.73 -13.33 -7.43
CA LYS A 72 -3.76 -14.68 -6.84
C LYS A 72 -2.69 -15.60 -7.46
N LYS A 73 -2.46 -15.50 -8.77
CA LYS A 73 -1.45 -16.31 -9.45
C LYS A 73 -0.02 -15.92 -9.03
N LYS A 74 0.25 -14.62 -8.92
CA LYS A 74 1.59 -14.11 -8.60
C LYS A 74 1.92 -14.21 -7.11
N PHE A 75 0.94 -13.93 -6.25
CA PHE A 75 1.07 -13.82 -4.80
C PHE A 75 -0.03 -14.64 -4.09
N PRO A 76 -0.01 -15.98 -4.21
CA PRO A 76 -1.03 -16.83 -3.61
C PRO A 76 -1.08 -16.69 -2.08
N GLU A 77 0.07 -16.55 -1.41
CA GLU A 77 0.14 -16.40 0.04
C GLU A 77 -0.51 -15.08 0.51
N TYR A 78 -0.25 -13.96 -0.15
CA TYR A 78 -0.86 -12.67 0.21
C TYR A 78 -2.34 -12.61 -0.16
N TRP A 79 -2.75 -13.33 -1.21
CA TRP A 79 -4.18 -13.53 -1.50
C TRP A 79 -4.89 -14.29 -0.38
N ASP A 80 -4.25 -15.33 0.15
CA ASP A 80 -4.75 -16.10 1.29
C ASP A 80 -4.78 -15.26 2.58
N GLU A 81 -3.80 -14.36 2.79
CA GLU A 81 -3.81 -13.38 3.89
C GLU A 81 -5.01 -12.43 3.82
N LEU A 82 -5.42 -11.99 2.62
CA LEU A 82 -6.65 -11.21 2.43
C LEU A 82 -7.92 -12.01 2.74
N LEU A 83 -7.99 -13.27 2.30
CA LEU A 83 -9.10 -14.17 2.63
C LEU A 83 -9.20 -14.34 4.14
N GLY A 84 -8.08 -14.57 4.81
CA GLY A 84 -8.01 -14.66 6.26
C GLY A 84 -8.52 -13.37 6.92
N THR A 85 -8.08 -12.21 6.45
CA THR A 85 -8.51 -10.91 7.01
C THR A 85 -10.02 -10.70 6.87
N ALA A 86 -10.60 -11.08 5.73
CA ALA A 86 -12.05 -11.05 5.51
C ALA A 86 -12.78 -11.97 6.50
N ASP A 87 -12.37 -13.24 6.59
CA ASP A 87 -13.00 -14.23 7.46
C ASP A 87 -12.86 -13.89 8.94
N GLY A 88 -11.66 -13.50 9.38
CA GLY A 88 -11.36 -13.14 10.76
C GLY A 88 -12.11 -11.88 11.20
N SER A 89 -12.26 -10.90 10.31
CA SER A 89 -13.07 -9.70 10.60
C SER A 89 -14.57 -9.98 10.51
N GLY A 90 -14.98 -11.05 9.81
CA GLY A 90 -16.35 -11.36 9.47
C GLY A 90 -16.95 -10.31 8.52
N SER A 91 -16.16 -9.87 7.54
CA SER A 91 -16.52 -8.87 6.53
C SER A 91 -16.57 -9.50 5.13
N PRO A 92 -17.38 -8.99 4.18
CA PRO A 92 -17.42 -9.53 2.83
C PRO A 92 -16.06 -9.42 2.13
N PHE A 93 -15.58 -10.53 1.55
CA PHE A 93 -14.29 -10.55 0.84
C PHE A 93 -14.23 -9.53 -0.30
N LEU A 94 -15.34 -9.30 -1.01
CA LEU A 94 -15.40 -8.30 -2.07
C LEU A 94 -15.00 -6.91 -1.57
N GLU A 95 -15.48 -6.48 -0.40
CA GLU A 95 -15.15 -5.17 0.14
C GLU A 95 -13.67 -5.06 0.54
N ILE A 96 -13.12 -6.11 1.17
CA ILE A 96 -11.69 -6.20 1.49
C ILE A 96 -10.84 -6.14 0.21
N MET A 97 -11.24 -6.88 -0.83
CA MET A 97 -10.57 -6.89 -2.12
C MET A 97 -10.61 -5.49 -2.77
N LEU A 98 -11.76 -4.81 -2.74
CA LEU A 98 -11.90 -3.46 -3.31
C LEU A 98 -11.01 -2.43 -2.61
N LEU A 99 -10.88 -2.49 -1.27
CA LEU A 99 -9.94 -1.61 -0.55
C LEU A 99 -8.49 -1.83 -1.01
N ASN A 100 -8.06 -3.08 -1.17
CA ASN A 100 -6.68 -3.41 -1.57
C ASN A 100 -6.35 -3.13 -3.04
N PHE A 101 -7.38 -2.93 -3.87
CA PHE A 101 -7.23 -2.52 -5.26
C PHE A 101 -7.80 -1.12 -5.53
N ARG A 102 -8.00 -0.31 -4.49
CA ARG A 102 -8.64 1.01 -4.61
C ARG A 102 -7.96 1.85 -5.68
N LYS A 103 -6.63 1.91 -5.66
CA LYS A 103 -5.84 2.73 -6.60
C LYS A 103 -5.81 2.14 -8.02
N GLU A 104 -5.98 0.83 -8.16
CA GLU A 104 -6.06 0.13 -9.46
C GLU A 104 -7.45 0.20 -10.09
N ILE A 105 -8.50 0.46 -9.30
CA ILE A 105 -9.89 0.51 -9.74
C ILE A 105 -10.36 1.93 -10.02
N LEU A 106 -10.02 2.89 -9.13
CA LEU A 106 -10.50 4.27 -9.23
C LEU A 106 -10.29 4.94 -10.59
N PRO A 107 -9.16 4.76 -11.30
CA PRO A 107 -8.97 5.35 -12.63
C PRO A 107 -10.03 4.95 -13.66
N PHE A 108 -10.72 3.82 -13.46
CA PHE A 108 -11.72 3.29 -14.38
C PHE A 108 -13.17 3.52 -13.92
N VAL A 109 -13.37 4.19 -12.77
CA VAL A 109 -14.71 4.53 -12.27
C VAL A 109 -15.24 5.75 -13.06
N PRO A 110 -16.43 5.68 -13.69
CA PRO A 110 -16.95 6.80 -14.48
C PRO A 110 -17.20 8.06 -13.65
N GLN A 111 -16.74 9.22 -14.14
CA GLN A 111 -16.91 10.51 -13.43
C GLN A 111 -18.37 10.92 -13.20
N THR A 112 -19.34 10.37 -13.95
CA THR A 112 -20.77 10.69 -13.79
C THR A 112 -21.42 10.09 -12.54
N THR A 113 -20.73 9.21 -11.81
CA THR A 113 -21.18 8.73 -10.48
C THR A 113 -20.67 9.60 -9.33
N VAL A 114 -19.93 10.67 -9.63
CA VAL A 114 -19.31 11.55 -8.65
C VAL A 114 -20.09 12.85 -8.61
N ASP A 115 -20.81 13.11 -7.51
CA ASP A 115 -21.33 14.45 -7.19
C ASP A 115 -20.12 15.37 -6.99
N SER A 116 -19.71 16.04 -8.08
CA SER A 116 -18.39 16.64 -8.30
C SER A 116 -18.12 17.92 -7.49
N LYS A 117 -18.74 18.06 -6.30
CA LYS A 117 -18.63 19.28 -5.47
C LYS A 117 -18.03 19.06 -4.08
N ASN A 118 -17.81 17.82 -3.62
CA ASN A 118 -17.27 17.55 -2.29
C ASN A 118 -16.06 16.58 -2.24
N ASP A 119 -15.62 15.99 -3.35
CA ASP A 119 -14.50 15.02 -3.38
C ASP A 119 -13.15 15.72 -3.65
N ASP A 120 -12.74 16.60 -2.73
CA ASP A 120 -11.41 17.22 -2.70
C ASP A 120 -10.32 16.25 -2.14
N ASP A 121 -10.60 14.94 -2.11
CA ASP A 121 -9.97 13.97 -1.19
C ASP A 121 -9.27 12.81 -1.93
N THR A 122 -8.83 13.05 -3.18
CA THR A 122 -8.20 12.02 -4.05
C THR A 122 -6.68 12.07 -4.11
N ASN A 123 -6.04 13.08 -3.54
CA ASN A 123 -4.58 13.18 -3.54
C ASN A 123 -4.02 12.84 -2.16
N ASP A 124 -3.53 11.60 -2.02
CA ASP A 124 -2.65 11.24 -0.90
C ASP A 124 -1.31 11.94 -1.18
N ASP A 125 -1.05 13.10 -0.57
CA ASP A 125 0.10 13.98 -0.85
C ASP A 125 1.34 13.68 0.05
N CYS A 126 1.63 12.38 0.22
CA CYS A 126 2.78 11.91 1.01
C CYS A 126 4.11 12.51 0.55
N SER A 127 5.00 12.75 1.49
CA SER A 127 6.33 13.31 1.24
C SER A 127 7.42 12.58 2.01
N ASP A 128 8.57 12.48 1.38
CA ASP A 128 9.78 11.87 1.92
C ASP A 128 10.96 12.82 1.89
N ILE A 129 11.78 12.74 2.94
CA ILE A 129 13.12 13.31 2.99
C ILE A 129 14.12 12.18 3.27
N LEU A 130 15.05 12.00 2.34
CA LEU A 130 16.10 10.98 2.41
C LEU A 130 17.46 11.67 2.56
N LEU A 131 18.24 11.20 3.53
CA LEU A 131 19.55 11.74 3.86
C LEU A 131 20.54 10.59 4.03
N VAL A 132 21.61 10.61 3.24
CA VAL A 132 22.72 9.66 3.36
C VAL A 132 24.02 10.43 3.58
N SER A 133 24.85 9.95 4.50
CA SER A 133 26.18 10.47 4.79
C SER A 133 27.10 9.34 5.25
N ASP A 134 28.38 9.64 5.44
CA ASP A 134 29.37 8.68 5.92
C ASP A 134 29.03 8.07 7.29
N SER A 135 28.18 8.72 8.09
CA SER A 135 27.80 8.28 9.44
C SER A 135 26.34 7.85 9.58
N MET A 136 25.41 8.33 8.76
CA MET A 136 23.97 8.06 8.89
C MET A 136 23.25 7.85 7.55
N ALA A 137 22.17 7.05 7.58
CA ALA A 137 21.15 6.97 6.55
C ALA A 137 19.78 7.15 7.23
N VAL A 138 19.01 8.14 6.79
CA VAL A 138 17.72 8.51 7.37
C VAL A 138 16.69 8.64 6.25
N ALA A 139 15.52 8.05 6.47
CA ALA A 139 14.31 8.29 5.68
C ALA A 139 13.23 8.77 6.64
N ALA A 140 12.62 9.91 6.33
CA ALA A 140 11.48 10.46 7.05
C ALA A 140 10.31 10.58 6.07
N HIS A 141 9.14 10.12 6.49
CA HIS A 141 7.94 10.03 5.67
C HIS A 141 6.74 10.58 6.45
N ASN A 142 5.94 11.45 5.83
CA ASN A 142 4.57 11.68 6.27
C ASN A 142 3.63 10.88 5.39
N GLU A 143 2.61 10.29 6.01
CA GLU A 143 1.53 9.64 5.30
C GLU A 143 0.30 10.55 5.36
N ASP A 144 -0.08 11.06 4.20
CA ASP A 144 -1.29 11.85 4.01
C ASP A 144 -2.32 10.96 3.33
N ALA A 145 -3.53 10.87 3.88
CA ALA A 145 -4.51 9.93 3.41
C ALA A 145 -5.94 10.42 3.63
N ASN A 146 -6.87 9.83 2.88
CA ASN A 146 -8.30 10.13 2.94
C ASN A 146 -8.85 10.13 4.39
N VAL A 147 -9.80 11.03 4.68
CA VAL A 147 -10.42 11.17 6.02
C VAL A 147 -11.01 9.86 6.57
N ALA A 148 -11.41 8.93 5.70
CA ALA A 148 -11.88 7.60 6.07
C ALA A 148 -10.84 6.79 6.86
N LEU A 149 -9.57 7.18 6.85
CA LEU A 149 -8.49 6.49 7.56
C LEU A 149 -8.25 7.02 8.97
N VAL A 150 -8.87 8.15 9.35
CA VAL A 150 -8.79 8.67 10.73
C VAL A 150 -9.36 7.63 11.71
N GLY A 151 -8.49 7.07 12.55
CA GLY A 151 -8.86 6.04 13.51
C GLY A 151 -8.96 4.62 12.92
N HIS A 152 -8.60 4.42 11.65
CA HIS A 152 -8.63 3.13 10.95
C HIS A 152 -7.24 2.66 10.52
N THR A 153 -6.23 2.91 11.37
CA THR A 153 -4.81 2.62 11.12
C THR A 153 -4.21 1.84 12.30
N TYR A 154 -3.30 0.91 12.03
CA TYR A 154 -2.54 0.18 13.05
C TYR A 154 -1.16 -0.24 12.54
N LEU A 155 -0.29 -0.67 13.45
CA LEU A 155 0.98 -1.31 13.13
C LEU A 155 0.84 -2.82 13.33
N ILE A 156 1.28 -3.58 12.32
CA ILE A 156 1.41 -5.04 12.42
C ILE A 156 2.88 -5.37 12.61
N LYS A 157 3.20 -6.11 13.67
CA LYS A 157 4.47 -6.83 13.81
C LYS A 157 4.24 -8.31 13.47
N GLY A 158 4.47 -8.67 12.20
CA GLY A 158 4.28 -10.04 11.72
C GLY A 158 5.54 -10.89 11.94
N ILE A 159 5.37 -12.13 12.40
CA ILE A 159 6.41 -13.15 12.50
C ILE A 159 6.06 -14.27 11.51
N LEU A 160 6.95 -14.50 10.55
CA LEU A 160 6.79 -15.51 9.51
C LEU A 160 7.30 -16.88 9.97
N SER A 161 6.86 -17.94 9.31
CA SER A 161 7.26 -19.32 9.61
C SER A 161 8.77 -19.57 9.45
N ASN A 162 9.44 -18.81 8.57
CA ASN A 162 10.88 -18.84 8.37
C ASN A 162 11.67 -18.03 9.43
N GLY A 163 10.99 -17.43 10.41
CA GLY A 163 11.59 -16.65 11.50
C GLY A 163 11.89 -15.18 11.17
N ILE A 164 11.68 -14.74 9.93
CA ILE A 164 11.72 -13.32 9.58
C ILE A 164 10.54 -12.63 10.26
N SER A 165 10.79 -11.46 10.86
CA SER A 165 9.71 -10.60 11.35
C SER A 165 9.74 -9.25 10.64
N PHE A 166 8.57 -8.65 10.49
CA PHE A 166 8.41 -7.31 9.93
C PHE A 166 7.55 -6.44 10.84
N THR A 167 7.65 -5.13 10.69
CA THR A 167 6.72 -4.14 11.25
C THR A 167 6.26 -3.24 10.13
N ALA A 168 4.94 -3.05 9.98
CA ALA A 168 4.37 -2.28 8.88
C ALA A 168 3.15 -1.46 9.30
N TYR A 169 3.08 -0.23 8.78
CA TYR A 169 1.91 0.62 8.89
C TYR A 169 0.81 0.14 7.95
N THR A 170 -0.39 -0.06 8.50
CA THR A 170 -1.47 -0.78 7.82
C THR A 170 -2.79 -0.05 7.99
N TYR A 171 -3.48 0.16 6.87
CA TYR A 171 -4.87 0.57 6.85
C TYR A 171 -5.79 -0.60 7.17
N ALA A 172 -6.84 -0.34 7.95
CA ALA A 172 -7.74 -1.40 8.39
C ALA A 172 -8.36 -2.14 7.20
N GLY A 173 -8.10 -3.44 7.10
CA GLY A 173 -8.61 -4.30 6.02
C GLY A 173 -7.70 -4.38 4.79
N GLU A 174 -6.55 -3.71 4.80
CA GLU A 174 -5.51 -3.86 3.78
C GLU A 174 -4.40 -4.83 4.21
N LEU A 175 -3.69 -5.37 3.22
CA LEU A 175 -2.44 -6.08 3.48
C LEU A 175 -1.44 -5.17 4.20
N PRO A 176 -0.60 -5.72 5.09
CA PRO A 176 0.52 -5.01 5.67
C PRO A 176 1.51 -4.48 4.63
N SER A 177 1.25 -3.28 4.16
CA SER A 177 2.07 -2.07 4.18
C SER A 177 1.46 -1.15 3.13
N CYS A 178 1.02 0.03 3.53
CA CYS A 178 0.42 1.03 2.65
C CYS A 178 1.19 2.36 2.62
N ALA A 179 2.23 2.49 3.46
CA ALA A 179 3.01 3.71 3.68
C ALA A 179 4.50 3.40 3.97
N PHE A 180 4.76 2.61 5.01
CA PHE A 180 6.12 2.23 5.38
C PHE A 180 6.18 0.91 6.13
N GLY A 181 7.36 0.29 6.13
CA GLY A 181 7.65 -0.86 6.96
C GLY A 181 9.12 -1.25 6.97
N PHE A 182 9.46 -2.18 7.85
CA PHE A 182 10.83 -2.69 8.00
C PHE A 182 10.83 -4.12 8.52
N ASN A 183 11.94 -4.81 8.35
CA ASN A 183 12.08 -6.20 8.78
C ASN A 183 13.32 -6.46 9.65
N SER A 184 13.34 -7.64 10.26
CA SER A 184 14.42 -8.10 11.15
C SER A 184 15.75 -8.34 10.42
N LEU A 185 15.77 -8.26 9.08
CA LEU A 185 16.98 -8.38 8.27
C LEU A 185 17.62 -7.01 7.99
N GLY A 186 17.08 -5.92 8.53
CA GLY A 186 17.63 -4.57 8.35
C GLY A 186 17.26 -3.93 7.02
N MET A 187 16.21 -4.41 6.36
CA MET A 187 15.57 -3.71 5.24
C MET A 187 14.41 -2.87 5.76
N ALA A 188 14.30 -1.65 5.28
CA ALA A 188 13.16 -0.76 5.51
C ALA A 188 12.73 -0.10 4.21
N PHE A 189 11.50 0.38 4.16
CA PHE A 189 11.02 1.18 3.05
C PHE A 189 9.93 2.16 3.45
N THR A 190 9.82 3.23 2.66
CA THR A 190 8.68 4.14 2.59
C THR A 190 8.19 4.17 1.15
N LEU A 191 6.96 4.60 0.92
CA LEU A 191 6.40 4.63 -0.43
C LEU A 191 5.46 5.81 -0.64
N ASN A 192 5.47 6.34 -1.87
CA ASN A 192 4.54 7.38 -2.31
C ASN A 192 3.80 6.94 -3.56
N SER A 193 2.52 7.31 -3.63
CA SER A 193 1.71 7.14 -4.84
C SER A 193 2.16 8.12 -5.91
N VAL A 194 2.51 7.63 -7.10
CA VAL A 194 2.80 8.46 -8.28
C VAL A 194 1.79 8.11 -9.37
N PRO A 195 0.59 8.71 -9.35
CA PRO A 195 -0.52 8.27 -10.20
C PRO A 195 -0.24 8.62 -11.67
N PRO A 196 -0.18 7.62 -12.58
CA PRO A 196 -0.06 7.88 -14.00
C PRO A 196 -1.43 8.27 -14.61
N THR A 197 -1.46 8.82 -15.84
CA THR A 197 -2.73 9.00 -16.58
C THR A 197 -3.35 7.64 -16.95
N GLU A 198 -4.64 7.62 -17.29
CA GLU A 198 -5.34 6.38 -17.64
C GLU A 198 -4.68 5.63 -18.82
N GLU A 199 -4.13 6.35 -19.80
CA GLU A 199 -3.46 5.77 -20.98
C GLU A 199 -2.16 5.03 -20.65
N GLU A 200 -1.56 5.35 -19.50
CA GLU A 200 -0.33 4.77 -19.02
C GLU A 200 -0.56 3.48 -18.20
N ILE A 201 -1.81 3.24 -17.76
CA ILE A 201 -2.20 2.14 -16.87
C ILE A 201 -2.45 0.85 -17.68
N VAL A 202 -1.93 -0.27 -17.16
CA VAL A 202 -2.34 -1.61 -17.59
C VAL A 202 -3.41 -2.11 -16.62
N ALA A 203 -4.67 -2.10 -17.07
CA ALA A 203 -5.80 -2.56 -16.28
C ALA A 203 -5.63 -4.04 -15.88
N GLY A 204 -5.87 -4.37 -14.62
CA GLY A 204 -5.94 -5.75 -14.16
C GLY A 204 -4.61 -6.47 -13.90
N ALA A 205 -3.50 -5.73 -13.83
CA ALA A 205 -2.18 -6.25 -13.50
C ALA A 205 -1.95 -6.30 -11.96
N ILE A 206 -0.70 -6.31 -11.49
CA ILE A 206 -0.43 -6.44 -10.04
C ILE A 206 -0.79 -5.17 -9.27
N GLY A 207 -1.45 -5.32 -8.12
CA GLY A 207 -1.78 -4.23 -7.21
C GLY A 207 -0.61 -3.84 -6.30
N ARG A 208 -0.47 -2.55 -6.01
CA ARG A 208 0.64 -2.00 -5.20
C ARG A 208 0.75 -2.64 -3.81
N ASN A 209 -0.37 -2.93 -3.16
CA ASN A 209 -0.41 -3.47 -1.80
C ASN A 209 0.23 -4.86 -1.71
N PHE A 210 0.19 -5.64 -2.81
CA PHE A 210 0.85 -6.94 -2.87
C PHE A 210 2.38 -6.77 -2.97
N VAL A 211 2.84 -5.76 -3.71
CA VAL A 211 4.27 -5.47 -3.88
C VAL A 211 4.87 -4.95 -2.59
N SER A 212 4.21 -4.00 -1.92
CA SER A 212 4.67 -3.49 -0.62
C SER A 212 4.65 -4.57 0.47
N ARG A 213 3.65 -5.46 0.47
CA ARG A 213 3.61 -6.62 1.37
C ARG A 213 4.78 -7.58 1.12
N ASP A 214 5.09 -7.85 -0.15
CA ASP A 214 6.23 -8.67 -0.57
C ASP A 214 7.58 -8.06 -0.15
N LEU A 215 7.69 -6.74 -0.22
CA LEU A 215 8.89 -6.00 0.11
C LEU A 215 9.30 -6.12 1.59
N LEU A 216 8.36 -6.38 2.49
CA LEU A 216 8.64 -6.66 3.91
C LEU A 216 9.48 -7.93 4.13
N GLU A 217 9.58 -8.79 3.13
CA GLU A 217 10.36 -10.02 3.17
C GLU A 217 11.70 -9.90 2.44
N ALA A 218 12.08 -8.69 2.02
CA ALA A 218 13.34 -8.44 1.35
C ALA A 218 14.54 -8.79 2.25
N GLN A 219 15.48 -9.56 1.70
CA GLN A 219 16.67 -10.00 2.46
C GLN A 219 17.88 -9.10 2.27
N SER A 220 17.88 -8.32 1.19
CA SER A 220 18.92 -7.36 0.82
C SER A 220 18.34 -6.30 -0.11
N ILE A 221 19.11 -5.26 -0.41
CA ILE A 221 18.71 -4.22 -1.36
C ILE A 221 18.51 -4.77 -2.77
N ASP A 222 19.32 -5.76 -3.18
CA ASP A 222 19.18 -6.42 -4.49
C ASP A 222 17.94 -7.31 -4.55
N ASP A 223 17.56 -7.93 -3.43
CA ASP A 223 16.31 -8.68 -3.32
C ASP A 223 15.11 -7.74 -3.38
N ALA A 224 15.15 -6.63 -2.64
CA ALA A 224 14.14 -5.58 -2.69
C ALA A 224 13.92 -5.05 -4.13
N LEU A 225 15.00 -4.78 -4.86
CA LEU A 225 14.92 -4.37 -6.27
C LEU A 225 14.20 -5.42 -7.13
N LYS A 226 14.52 -6.71 -6.98
CA LYS A 226 13.84 -7.78 -7.72
C LYS A 226 12.34 -7.84 -7.41
N ARG A 227 11.98 -7.69 -6.13
CA ARG A 227 10.59 -7.70 -5.66
C ARG A 227 9.78 -6.55 -6.25
N VAL A 228 10.37 -5.35 -6.33
CA VAL A 228 9.74 -4.16 -6.92
C VAL A 228 9.65 -4.25 -8.46
N HIS A 229 10.64 -4.84 -9.15
CA HIS A 229 10.65 -4.92 -10.62
C HIS A 229 9.79 -6.06 -11.21
N SER A 230 9.74 -7.20 -10.53
CA SER A 230 9.12 -8.44 -11.01
C SER A 230 7.60 -8.46 -11.26
N PRO A 231 6.74 -7.59 -10.66
CA PRO A 231 5.30 -7.86 -10.67
C PRO A 231 4.52 -7.45 -11.92
N GLU A 232 5.04 -6.64 -12.85
CA GLU A 232 4.20 -5.96 -13.85
C GLU A 232 3.06 -5.18 -13.17
N VAL A 233 3.40 -4.14 -12.42
CA VAL A 233 2.42 -3.35 -11.64
C VAL A 233 1.35 -2.69 -12.53
N SER A 234 0.12 -2.58 -12.02
CA SER A 234 -0.98 -1.88 -12.69
C SER A 234 -0.76 -0.38 -12.72
N ILE A 235 -0.31 0.19 -11.60
CA ILE A 235 -0.18 1.63 -11.39
C ILE A 235 1.22 1.99 -10.88
N GLY A 236 1.53 3.28 -10.95
CA GLY A 236 2.80 3.82 -10.49
C GLY A 236 2.98 3.88 -8.99
N HIS A 237 4.22 3.65 -8.54
CA HIS A 237 4.65 3.91 -7.18
C HIS A 237 6.11 4.34 -7.10
N SER A 238 6.44 5.13 -6.09
CA SER A 238 7.81 5.43 -5.71
C SER A 238 8.12 4.69 -4.42
N TYR A 239 9.19 3.91 -4.41
CA TYR A 239 9.67 3.15 -3.25
C TYR A 239 11.02 3.69 -2.83
N ASN A 240 11.13 4.14 -1.59
CA ASN A 240 12.42 4.41 -0.96
C ASN A 240 12.84 3.15 -0.21
N VAL A 241 13.82 2.41 -0.71
CA VAL A 241 14.34 1.20 -0.07
C VAL A 241 15.62 1.54 0.68
N ILE A 242 15.62 1.24 1.98
CA ILE A 242 16.72 1.49 2.91
C ILE A 242 17.33 0.14 3.29
N ASP A 243 18.64 0.01 3.07
CA ASP A 243 19.46 -1.04 3.68
C ASP A 243 20.23 -0.43 4.85
N ILE A 244 19.78 -0.74 6.07
CA ILE A 244 20.34 -0.17 7.30
C ILE A 244 21.77 -0.67 7.52
N ARG A 245 22.11 -1.89 7.07
CA ARG A 245 23.44 -2.49 7.28
C ARG A 245 24.49 -1.81 6.41
N THR A 246 24.14 -1.51 5.16
CA THR A 246 25.04 -0.83 4.22
C THR A 246 24.89 0.69 4.21
N ARG A 247 23.85 1.23 4.87
CA ARG A 247 23.48 2.65 4.90
C ARG A 247 23.23 3.22 3.49
N ARG A 248 22.63 2.39 2.63
CA ARG A 248 22.25 2.76 1.26
C ARG A 248 20.75 3.01 1.19
N ILE A 249 20.37 4.01 0.41
CA ILE A 249 18.96 4.28 0.10
C ILE A 249 18.82 4.34 -1.43
N LEU A 250 17.87 3.57 -1.96
CA LEU A 250 17.46 3.65 -3.37
C LEU A 250 16.05 4.22 -3.42
N ASN A 251 15.85 5.25 -4.23
CA ASN A 251 14.52 5.60 -4.71
C ASN A 251 14.26 4.83 -6.02
N ILE A 252 13.11 4.17 -6.10
CA ILE A 252 12.70 3.35 -7.23
C ILE A 252 11.31 3.81 -7.65
N GLU A 253 11.23 4.41 -8.83
CA GLU A 253 9.97 4.77 -9.45
C GLU A 253 9.55 3.64 -10.39
N THR A 254 8.30 3.19 -10.28
CA THR A 254 7.72 2.16 -11.14
C THR A 254 6.49 2.66 -11.86
N ALA A 255 6.19 2.04 -13.00
CA ALA A 255 4.96 2.23 -13.74
C ALA A 255 4.60 0.94 -14.47
N SER A 256 3.37 0.91 -15.00
CA SER A 256 2.89 -0.22 -15.80
C SER A 256 3.76 -0.47 -17.02
N ARG A 257 3.62 -1.67 -17.60
CA ARG A 257 4.44 -2.17 -18.72
C ARG A 257 5.92 -2.38 -18.36
N ASN A 258 6.20 -2.81 -17.13
CA ASN A 258 7.54 -3.09 -16.60
C ASN A 258 8.51 -1.91 -16.72
N ARG A 259 8.00 -0.69 -16.58
CA ARG A 259 8.82 0.52 -16.59
C ARG A 259 9.25 0.84 -15.18
N TYR A 260 10.54 1.11 -15.01
CA TYR A 260 11.09 1.54 -13.74
C TYR A 260 12.33 2.40 -13.95
N SER A 261 12.66 3.20 -12.94
CA SER A 261 13.87 4.00 -12.87
C SER A 261 14.40 3.92 -11.45
N ILE A 262 15.72 3.88 -11.29
CA ILE A 262 16.37 3.70 -9.98
C ILE A 262 17.34 4.86 -9.79
N ARG A 263 17.27 5.47 -8.61
CA ARG A 263 18.19 6.52 -8.18
C ARG A 263 18.75 6.16 -6.82
N GLU A 264 20.07 6.01 -6.74
CA GLU A 264 20.75 5.92 -5.45
C GLU A 264 20.88 7.31 -4.82
N VAL A 265 20.50 7.42 -3.55
CA VAL A 265 20.57 8.67 -2.79
C VAL A 265 22.02 8.89 -2.36
N GLY A 266 22.60 10.00 -2.79
CA GLY A 266 23.96 10.41 -2.44
C GLY A 266 24.00 11.30 -1.18
N THR A 267 25.06 12.10 -1.08
CA THR A 267 25.26 13.03 0.03
C THR A 267 24.32 14.23 0.01
N GLU A 268 23.77 14.56 -1.15
CA GLU A 268 22.75 15.60 -1.27
C GLU A 268 21.40 15.06 -0.80
N PRO A 269 20.67 15.77 0.08
CA PRO A 269 19.34 15.38 0.52
C PRO A 269 18.42 15.16 -0.69
N PHE A 270 17.63 14.10 -0.66
CA PHE A 270 16.67 13.79 -1.71
C PHE A 270 15.24 13.93 -1.16
N PHE A 271 14.42 14.69 -1.86
CA PHE A 271 13.01 14.87 -1.56
C PHE A 271 12.18 14.16 -2.62
N HIS A 272 11.14 13.44 -2.20
CA HIS A 272 10.19 12.81 -3.11
C HIS A 272 8.77 12.97 -2.55
N ALA A 273 7.80 13.26 -3.42
CA ALA A 273 6.38 13.31 -3.06
C ALA A 273 5.58 12.43 -4.03
N ASN A 274 4.48 12.93 -4.60
CA ASN A 274 3.59 12.14 -5.47
C ASN A 274 3.81 12.37 -6.97
N MET A 275 5.01 12.83 -7.33
CA MET A 275 5.43 13.04 -8.71
C MET A 275 6.62 12.19 -9.09
N TYR A 276 6.64 11.68 -10.32
CA TYR A 276 7.82 11.09 -10.92
C TYR A 276 8.89 12.16 -11.13
N LEU A 277 10.11 11.88 -10.65
CA LEU A 277 11.27 12.74 -10.76
C LEU A 277 12.28 12.22 -11.79
N HIS A 278 12.33 10.90 -12.02
CA HIS A 278 13.35 10.30 -12.89
C HIS A 278 12.85 9.17 -13.81
N LEU A 279 11.60 8.75 -13.70
CA LEU A 279 10.88 7.93 -14.67
C LEU A 279 9.95 8.80 -15.50
N HIS A 280 10.04 8.72 -16.82
CA HIS A 280 9.20 9.51 -17.71
C HIS A 280 7.85 8.82 -17.96
N VAL A 281 6.81 9.27 -17.27
CA VAL A 281 5.43 8.76 -17.38
C VAL A 281 4.49 9.96 -17.32
N GLN A 282 3.42 9.95 -18.13
CA GLN A 282 2.38 10.97 -18.02
C GLN A 282 1.62 10.77 -16.70
N GLN A 283 1.44 11.82 -15.90
CA GLN A 283 0.73 11.77 -14.62
C GLN A 283 -0.62 12.46 -14.66
N ALA A 284 -1.56 11.93 -13.89
CA ALA A 284 -2.82 12.60 -13.62
C ALA A 284 -2.59 13.70 -12.56
N GLY A 285 -3.11 14.91 -12.80
CA GLY A 285 -3.06 16.01 -11.82
C GLY A 285 -1.79 16.88 -11.83
N ALA A 286 -1.02 16.89 -12.92
CA ALA A 286 0.05 17.85 -13.16
C ALA A 286 -0.47 19.19 -13.72
#